data_AF-A0A927LSF8-F1
#
_entry.id   AF-A0A927LSF8-F1
#
_cell.length_a   1.000
_cell.length_b   1.000
_cell.length_c   1.000
_cell.angle_alpha   90.00
_cell.angle_beta   90.00
_cell.angle_gamma   90.00
#
_symmetry.space_group_name_H-M   'P 1'
#
loop_
_entity.id
_entity.type
_entity.pdbx_description
1 polymer ?
#
loop_
_entity_poly.entity_id
_entity_poly.type
_entity_poly.pdbx_seq_one_letter_code
_entity_poly.pdbx_strand_id
1 'polypeptide(L)'
;MDKNKESEEKDKRLSRREILTAIGMTGAAAMTGVLLNNGVANALSGGQTSVTDAVYKTGTGAQLLSTVDADDVSFLQAAGLSTRTAGDKLREWVSVKDFGAVGNGTTDDSAAFQAAIAYAESQAVTNPAPGASGSKLGRVSLFLPPGSYLITQPESLLRSSYTTSTVGLHIQGAGAGTTQVIYSPAAAGTYLAHNNNAWQFCSISDIEFYSTSTSNHFMRSYSTGQPQSWSFERIRFRGSWGYSFHLEGTDTNSEMNWREVDWAGTCLKGVYVPSSGGSDQFLNYNFYSCNFEVQEGDFLQFEKGGNITVWGGSYIHIGANAGTFFKLLGAAHSYGVERFLCIGSRMEHRNANSKLIYCEWSAGIVSFINVDTSSSVPLRAATELVATFYSNNTKMPVIKFDNCRLLGKHEYMYRVNSFQYPHNIVYANCEINQHTSPSDFIVFTAEGGNANQGGTPTIHFTNTRGQGDPSRKSWECDYGFQKSSFGITKRTAISVKRADGKFPYSASTTVGFYVPMNARIVNIFMQSPAGAVTSTGAATFTVQTTEATPTVLATLTAPNHSQGFLLKQDLYFRCDTAEKCSLQLVAGSNVTQANPEAECIVEYIG
;
A
#
# COMPACT_ATOMS: atom_id res chain seq x y z
N MET A 1 -58.94 -61.28 -61.10
CA MET A 1 -60.27 -61.67 -60.58
C MET A 1 -60.41 -61.02 -59.22
N ASP A 2 -61.34 -60.12 -58.93
CA ASP A 2 -62.40 -59.46 -59.69
C ASP A 2 -62.84 -58.23 -58.86
N LYS A 3 -62.93 -57.08 -59.54
CA LYS A 3 -63.98 -56.04 -59.49
C LYS A 3 -64.59 -55.55 -58.16
N ASN A 4 -64.42 -54.23 -57.97
CA ASN A 4 -65.43 -53.17 -57.70
C ASN A 4 -66.74 -53.53 -56.98
N LYS A 5 -67.04 -52.76 -55.92
CA LYS A 5 -68.30 -52.00 -55.81
C LYS A 5 -68.15 -50.77 -54.89
N GLU A 6 -68.36 -49.61 -55.48
CA GLU A 6 -68.70 -48.34 -54.82
C GLU A 6 -70.05 -48.46 -54.08
N SER A 7 -70.24 -47.69 -53.00
CA SER A 7 -71.26 -46.61 -52.92
C SER A 7 -71.62 -46.23 -51.46
N GLU A 8 -71.47 -44.93 -51.19
CA GLU A 8 -72.43 -44.07 -50.44
C GLU A 8 -72.64 -44.27 -48.92
N GLU A 9 -71.89 -43.45 -48.18
CA GLU A 9 -72.33 -42.49 -47.16
C GLU A 9 -73.77 -42.61 -46.59
N LYS A 10 -73.85 -42.84 -45.27
CA LYS A 10 -74.89 -42.23 -44.43
C LYS A 10 -74.37 -41.99 -43.01
N ASP A 11 -74.12 -40.72 -42.76
CA ASP A 11 -73.81 -40.08 -41.48
C ASP A 11 -74.84 -40.46 -40.40
N LYS A 12 -74.44 -41.34 -39.46
CA LYS A 12 -75.28 -41.78 -38.34
C LYS A 12 -74.91 -40.96 -37.10
N ARG A 13 -75.62 -39.85 -36.90
CA ARG A 13 -75.55 -39.06 -35.66
C ARG A 13 -75.98 -39.93 -34.48
N LEU A 14 -75.01 -40.29 -33.63
CA LEU A 14 -75.25 -40.93 -32.33
C LEU A 14 -76.14 -40.02 -31.46
N SER A 15 -77.19 -40.58 -30.88
CA SER A 15 -78.10 -39.80 -30.04
C SER A 15 -77.46 -39.54 -28.67
N ARG A 16 -77.73 -38.38 -28.07
CA ARG A 16 -77.23 -38.00 -26.73
C ARG A 16 -77.56 -39.04 -25.64
N ARG A 17 -78.59 -39.86 -25.85
CA ARG A 17 -79.06 -40.89 -24.92
C ARG A 17 -78.16 -42.15 -24.92
N GLU A 18 -77.48 -42.43 -26.03
CA GLU A 18 -76.55 -43.57 -26.15
C GLU A 18 -75.18 -43.27 -25.52
N ILE A 19 -74.73 -42.00 -25.57
CA ILE A 19 -73.51 -41.54 -24.87
C ILE A 19 -73.71 -41.51 -23.34
N LEU A 20 -74.91 -41.14 -22.87
CA LEU A 20 -75.25 -41.08 -21.44
C LEU A 20 -75.36 -42.45 -20.76
N THR A 21 -75.47 -43.53 -21.54
CA THR A 21 -75.58 -44.91 -21.00
C THR A 21 -74.20 -45.57 -20.81
N ALA A 22 -73.15 -45.08 -21.51
CA ALA A 22 -71.79 -45.62 -21.40
C ALA A 22 -71.00 -45.12 -20.17
N ILE A 23 -71.48 -44.11 -19.43
CA ILE A 23 -70.75 -43.47 -18.32
C ILE A 23 -71.37 -43.78 -16.94
N GLY A 24 -72.36 -44.67 -16.85
CA GLY A 24 -72.72 -45.35 -15.59
C GLY A 24 -72.91 -44.48 -14.35
N MET A 25 -73.84 -43.51 -14.36
CA MET A 25 -74.25 -42.80 -13.15
C MET A 25 -75.78 -42.82 -12.96
N THR A 26 -76.24 -43.76 -12.14
CA THR A 26 -77.57 -43.75 -11.51
C THR A 26 -77.41 -43.35 -10.04
N GLY A 27 -78.13 -42.31 -9.61
CA GLY A 27 -78.43 -42.06 -8.19
C GLY A 27 -77.85 -40.76 -7.62
N ALA A 28 -78.73 -39.83 -7.27
CA ALA A 28 -78.47 -38.42 -6.99
C ALA A 28 -78.09 -38.10 -5.53
N ALA A 29 -77.27 -37.05 -5.34
CA ALA A 29 -77.54 -35.90 -4.45
C ALA A 29 -76.47 -34.80 -4.65
N ALA A 30 -76.92 -33.55 -4.70
CA ALA A 30 -76.20 -32.37 -5.18
C ALA A 30 -75.17 -31.80 -4.19
N MET A 31 -74.10 -31.16 -4.72
CA MET A 31 -73.56 -29.87 -4.26
C MET A 31 -72.48 -29.35 -5.24
N THR A 32 -72.88 -28.35 -6.03
CA THR A 32 -72.14 -27.12 -6.39
C THR A 32 -70.61 -27.13 -6.46
N GLY A 33 -70.09 -26.89 -7.67
CA GLY A 33 -69.13 -25.78 -7.84
C GLY A 33 -67.65 -26.09 -8.03
N VAL A 34 -67.20 -27.30 -8.37
CA VAL A 34 -65.79 -27.57 -8.71
C VAL A 34 -65.76 -28.82 -9.60
N LEU A 35 -65.47 -28.70 -10.91
CA LEU A 35 -64.94 -29.78 -11.81
C LEU A 35 -65.08 -29.47 -13.32
N LEU A 36 -64.78 -28.26 -13.77
CA LEU A 36 -64.39 -28.02 -15.17
C LEU A 36 -63.04 -27.29 -15.16
N ASN A 37 -62.00 -28.10 -14.98
CA ASN A 37 -60.62 -27.67 -14.86
C ASN A 37 -60.05 -27.23 -16.22
N ASN A 38 -59.10 -26.29 -16.15
CA ASN A 38 -58.41 -25.54 -17.20
C ASN A 38 -57.64 -26.37 -18.26
N GLY A 39 -57.77 -27.70 -18.27
CA GLY A 39 -57.00 -28.58 -19.16
C GLY A 39 -57.44 -28.57 -20.62
N VAL A 40 -58.71 -28.23 -20.91
CA VAL A 40 -59.26 -28.39 -22.28
C VAL A 40 -59.10 -27.12 -23.13
N ALA A 41 -59.00 -25.93 -22.52
CA ALA A 41 -58.81 -24.68 -23.26
C ALA A 41 -57.36 -24.49 -23.75
N ASN A 42 -56.38 -24.98 -22.99
CA ASN A 42 -54.96 -24.80 -23.30
C ASN A 42 -54.45 -25.69 -24.46
N ALA A 43 -55.24 -26.70 -24.86
CA ALA A 43 -54.90 -27.59 -25.96
C ALA A 43 -55.33 -27.06 -27.35
N LEU A 44 -56.12 -25.98 -27.41
CA LEU A 44 -56.65 -25.43 -28.67
C LEU A 44 -56.05 -24.08 -29.11
N SER A 45 -55.26 -23.40 -28.27
CA SER A 45 -54.53 -22.19 -28.64
C SER A 45 -53.03 -22.45 -28.57
N GLY A 46 -52.39 -22.76 -29.71
CA GLY A 46 -50.94 -23.00 -29.81
C GLY A 46 -50.16 -21.97 -28.98
N GLY A 47 -49.57 -22.45 -27.88
CA GLY A 47 -49.25 -21.67 -26.69
C GLY A 47 -48.30 -20.50 -26.91
N GLN A 48 -48.88 -19.33 -27.17
CA GLN A 48 -48.25 -18.03 -26.93
C GLN A 48 -49.25 -17.13 -26.21
N THR A 49 -49.20 -17.10 -24.88
CA THR A 49 -49.82 -16.02 -24.10
C THR A 49 -48.83 -14.87 -24.00
N SER A 50 -49.25 -13.68 -24.44
CA SER A 50 -48.46 -12.46 -24.30
C SER A 50 -48.32 -12.07 -22.81
N VAL A 51 -47.27 -11.35 -22.44
CA VAL A 51 -47.06 -10.83 -21.07
C VAL A 51 -48.29 -10.03 -20.59
N THR A 52 -48.97 -9.36 -21.51
CA THR A 52 -50.23 -8.64 -21.28
C THR A 52 -51.36 -9.55 -20.82
N ASP A 53 -51.50 -10.75 -21.37
CA ASP A 53 -52.50 -11.72 -20.93
C ASP A 53 -52.11 -12.37 -19.60
N ALA A 54 -50.83 -12.48 -19.25
CA ALA A 54 -50.43 -13.02 -17.95
C ALA A 54 -50.61 -12.00 -16.81
N VAL A 55 -50.42 -10.70 -17.09
CA VAL A 55 -50.35 -9.63 -16.07
C VAL A 55 -51.67 -8.86 -15.93
N TYR A 56 -52.46 -8.69 -17.00
CA TYR A 56 -53.70 -7.89 -16.97
C TYR A 56 -54.86 -8.59 -17.72
N LYS A 57 -55.40 -9.70 -17.19
CA LYS A 57 -56.62 -10.31 -17.79
C LYS A 57 -57.86 -9.49 -17.42
N THR A 58 -58.41 -8.80 -18.40
CA THR A 58 -59.72 -8.14 -18.36
C THR A 58 -60.83 -9.18 -18.53
N GLY A 59 -61.21 -9.86 -17.45
CA GLY A 59 -62.33 -10.83 -17.46
C GLY A 59 -62.93 -11.05 -16.07
N THR A 60 -64.25 -10.99 -15.99
CA THR A 60 -65.06 -11.14 -14.77
C THR A 60 -64.90 -12.52 -14.13
N GLY A 61 -63.95 -12.62 -13.21
CA GLY A 61 -63.62 -13.85 -12.49
C GLY A 61 -62.30 -13.68 -11.74
N ALA A 62 -62.23 -12.67 -10.87
CA ALA A 62 -61.04 -12.37 -10.08
C ALA A 62 -60.78 -13.49 -9.06
N GLN A 63 -60.02 -14.50 -9.47
CA GLN A 63 -59.28 -15.36 -8.54
C GLN A 63 -57.86 -14.78 -8.47
N LEU A 64 -57.49 -14.25 -7.31
CA LEU A 64 -56.14 -13.76 -6.99
C LEU A 64 -55.10 -14.75 -7.53
N LEU A 65 -54.25 -14.31 -8.46
CA LEU A 65 -53.13 -15.10 -8.95
C LEU A 65 -52.24 -15.46 -7.76
N SER A 66 -52.20 -16.75 -7.46
CA SER A 66 -51.10 -17.40 -6.78
C SER A 66 -49.79 -16.96 -7.42
N THR A 67 -48.81 -16.61 -6.60
CA THR A 67 -47.42 -16.33 -6.98
C THR A 67 -46.98 -17.17 -8.20
N VAL A 68 -46.56 -16.52 -9.29
CA VAL A 68 -45.92 -17.20 -10.43
C VAL A 68 -44.46 -17.44 -10.07
N ASP A 69 -44.00 -18.69 -10.15
CA ASP A 69 -42.60 -19.03 -9.84
C ASP A 69 -41.67 -18.41 -10.90
N ALA A 70 -40.54 -17.86 -10.46
CA ALA A 70 -39.55 -17.29 -11.37
C ALA A 70 -38.93 -18.35 -12.29
N ASP A 71 -38.96 -19.62 -11.90
CA ASP A 71 -38.52 -20.75 -12.73
C ASP A 71 -39.52 -21.08 -13.85
N ASP A 72 -40.79 -20.66 -13.72
CA ASP A 72 -41.81 -20.82 -14.76
C ASP A 72 -41.81 -19.67 -15.78
N VAL A 73 -41.08 -18.59 -15.51
CA VAL A 73 -40.99 -17.43 -16.40
C VAL A 73 -39.78 -17.55 -17.31
N SER A 74 -39.97 -17.99 -18.55
CA SER A 74 -38.92 -18.04 -19.58
C SER A 74 -38.82 -16.72 -20.37
N PHE A 75 -37.60 -16.28 -20.67
CA PHE A 75 -37.34 -15.11 -21.52
C PHE A 75 -36.16 -15.33 -22.46
N LEU A 76 -36.19 -14.62 -23.60
CA LEU A 76 -35.10 -14.55 -24.57
C LEU A 76 -34.42 -13.18 -24.44
N GLN A 77 -33.18 -13.15 -23.96
CA GLN A 77 -32.46 -11.90 -23.69
C GLN A 77 -32.23 -11.06 -24.97
N ALA A 78 -31.93 -11.72 -26.09
CA ALA A 78 -31.74 -11.09 -27.40
C ALA A 78 -31.86 -12.15 -28.52
N ALA A 79 -32.08 -11.71 -29.76
CA ALA A 79 -32.13 -12.60 -30.92
C ALA A 79 -30.81 -13.38 -31.09
N GLY A 80 -30.91 -14.68 -31.38
CA GLY A 80 -29.76 -15.58 -31.56
C GLY A 80 -29.18 -16.17 -30.27
N LEU A 81 -29.73 -15.84 -29.10
CA LEU A 81 -29.35 -16.45 -27.83
C LEU A 81 -30.31 -17.58 -27.42
N SER A 82 -29.88 -18.40 -26.46
CA SER A 82 -30.75 -19.42 -25.86
C SER A 82 -31.73 -18.78 -24.87
N THR A 83 -33.00 -19.21 -24.91
CA THR A 83 -34.00 -18.88 -23.89
C THR A 83 -33.57 -19.43 -22.53
N ARG A 84 -33.82 -18.67 -21.47
CA ARG A 84 -33.55 -19.07 -20.08
C ARG A 84 -34.68 -18.62 -19.16
N THR A 85 -34.73 -19.13 -17.93
CA THR A 85 -35.72 -18.70 -16.93
C THR A 85 -35.28 -17.40 -16.24
N ALA A 86 -36.24 -16.63 -15.75
CA ALA A 86 -35.99 -15.45 -14.92
C ALA A 86 -35.28 -15.86 -13.62
N GLY A 87 -35.67 -16.99 -13.01
CA GLY A 87 -35.01 -17.55 -11.83
C GLY A 87 -33.52 -17.84 -12.08
N ASP A 88 -33.18 -18.48 -13.20
CA ASP A 88 -31.78 -18.75 -13.56
C ASP A 88 -30.99 -17.46 -13.74
N LYS A 89 -31.62 -16.39 -14.22
CA LYS A 89 -30.95 -15.09 -14.37
C LYS A 89 -30.69 -14.41 -13.03
N LEU A 90 -31.67 -14.44 -12.13
CA LEU A 90 -31.57 -13.80 -10.82
C LEU A 90 -30.50 -14.47 -9.95
N ARG A 91 -30.34 -15.80 -10.03
CA ARG A 91 -29.35 -16.57 -9.25
C ARG A 91 -27.88 -16.39 -9.69
N GLU A 92 -27.60 -15.61 -10.73
CA GLU A 92 -26.22 -15.26 -11.11
C GLU A 92 -25.57 -14.32 -10.07
N TRP A 93 -26.37 -13.53 -9.35
CA TRP A 93 -25.93 -12.70 -8.23
C TRP A 93 -26.73 -13.09 -7.00
N VAL A 94 -26.02 -13.54 -5.97
CA VAL A 94 -26.65 -14.02 -4.75
C VAL A 94 -26.49 -12.97 -3.66
N SER A 95 -27.59 -12.53 -3.07
CA SER A 95 -27.57 -11.50 -2.04
C SER A 95 -27.64 -12.11 -0.64
N VAL A 96 -26.98 -11.49 0.34
CA VAL A 96 -27.23 -11.79 1.77
C VAL A 96 -28.70 -11.63 2.16
N LYS A 97 -29.47 -10.80 1.44
CA LYS A 97 -30.92 -10.64 1.67
C LYS A 97 -31.74 -11.84 1.23
N ASP A 98 -31.24 -12.66 0.30
CA ASP A 98 -31.88 -13.92 -0.09
C ASP A 98 -31.85 -14.95 1.06
N PHE A 99 -30.98 -14.73 2.05
CA PHE A 99 -30.85 -15.53 3.27
C PHE A 99 -31.46 -14.84 4.50
N GLY A 100 -32.22 -13.77 4.30
CA GLY A 100 -32.96 -13.09 5.36
C GLY A 100 -32.21 -11.94 6.06
N ALA A 101 -31.09 -11.46 5.53
CA ALA A 101 -30.44 -10.27 6.06
C ALA A 101 -31.36 -9.05 5.92
N VAL A 102 -31.49 -8.26 6.99
CA VAL A 102 -32.33 -7.07 7.06
C VAL A 102 -31.52 -5.82 6.69
N GLY A 103 -30.32 -5.65 7.26
CA GLY A 103 -29.44 -4.53 6.93
C GLY A 103 -29.90 -3.18 7.48
N ASN A 104 -30.53 -3.16 8.66
CA ASN A 104 -31.05 -1.94 9.32
C ASN A 104 -30.15 -1.40 10.45
N GLY A 105 -28.99 -2.02 10.70
CA GLY A 105 -28.00 -1.64 11.71
C GLY A 105 -28.31 -2.13 13.13
N THR A 106 -29.43 -2.83 13.35
CA THR A 106 -29.90 -3.26 14.69
C THR A 106 -30.29 -4.72 14.76
N THR A 107 -30.84 -5.28 13.68
CA THR A 107 -31.09 -6.71 13.55
C THR A 107 -29.75 -7.43 13.36
N ASP A 108 -29.54 -8.49 14.12
CA ASP A 108 -28.37 -9.34 13.94
C ASP A 108 -28.48 -10.17 12.66
N ASP A 109 -27.69 -9.81 11.67
CA ASP A 109 -27.67 -10.40 10.32
C ASP A 109 -26.68 -11.57 10.21
N SER A 110 -26.05 -11.98 11.31
CA SER A 110 -24.99 -13.01 11.31
C SER A 110 -25.42 -14.32 10.67
N ALA A 111 -26.63 -14.81 11.00
CA ALA A 111 -27.12 -16.08 10.47
C ALA A 111 -27.33 -16.05 8.95
N ALA A 112 -27.82 -14.91 8.42
CA ALA A 112 -28.00 -14.74 6.98
C ALA A 112 -26.65 -14.69 6.25
N PHE A 113 -25.67 -14.00 6.82
CA PHE A 113 -24.30 -13.96 6.28
C PHE A 113 -23.63 -15.35 6.28
N GLN A 114 -23.73 -16.09 7.38
CA GLN A 114 -23.21 -17.46 7.48
C GLN A 114 -23.90 -18.41 6.47
N ALA A 115 -25.21 -18.28 6.27
CA ALA A 115 -25.95 -19.07 5.29
C ALA A 115 -25.54 -18.70 3.85
N ALA A 116 -25.33 -17.42 3.55
CA ALA A 116 -24.90 -16.96 2.23
C ALA A 116 -23.52 -17.51 1.84
N ILE A 117 -22.53 -17.44 2.75
CA ILE A 117 -21.21 -18.00 2.48
C ILE A 117 -21.24 -19.54 2.40
N ALA A 118 -22.03 -20.21 3.24
CA ALA A 118 -22.23 -21.66 3.15
C ALA A 118 -22.86 -22.08 1.81
N TYR A 119 -23.81 -21.29 1.30
CA TYR A 119 -24.36 -21.51 -0.03
C TYR A 119 -23.28 -21.38 -1.10
N ALA A 120 -22.49 -20.30 -1.11
CA ALA A 120 -21.41 -20.09 -2.07
C ALA A 120 -20.39 -21.26 -2.07
N GLU A 121 -20.01 -21.73 -0.89
CA GLU A 121 -19.14 -22.91 -0.72
C GLU A 121 -19.76 -24.20 -1.28
N SER A 122 -21.07 -24.41 -1.08
CA SER A 122 -21.80 -25.59 -1.59
C SER A 122 -21.88 -25.62 -3.12
N GLN A 123 -21.79 -24.46 -3.77
CA GLN A 123 -21.82 -24.33 -5.23
C GLN A 123 -20.44 -24.54 -5.88
N ALA A 124 -19.38 -24.78 -5.10
CA ALA A 124 -18.05 -25.05 -5.63
C ALA A 124 -18.02 -26.38 -6.39
N VAL A 125 -17.58 -26.35 -7.65
CA VAL A 125 -17.55 -27.50 -8.54
C VAL A 125 -16.12 -27.92 -8.88
N THR A 126 -15.95 -29.08 -9.52
CA THR A 126 -14.67 -29.47 -10.11
C THR A 126 -14.21 -28.40 -11.10
N ASN A 127 -12.98 -27.92 -10.95
CA ASN A 127 -12.37 -26.99 -11.89
C ASN A 127 -11.91 -27.76 -13.14
N PRO A 128 -12.49 -27.53 -14.33
CA PRO A 128 -12.14 -28.26 -15.55
C PRO A 128 -10.84 -27.74 -16.21
N ALA A 129 -10.26 -26.63 -15.71
CA ALA A 129 -9.10 -26.03 -16.33
C ALA A 129 -7.86 -26.94 -16.24
N PRO A 130 -7.11 -27.14 -17.35
CA PRO A 130 -5.80 -27.79 -17.31
C PRO A 130 -4.88 -27.03 -16.33
N GLY A 131 -4.26 -27.74 -15.39
CA GLY A 131 -3.37 -27.14 -14.39
C GLY A 131 -4.07 -26.55 -13.16
N ALA A 132 -5.36 -26.83 -12.92
CA ALA A 132 -6.08 -26.41 -11.72
C ALA A 132 -5.52 -26.98 -10.39
N SER A 133 -4.55 -27.89 -10.45
CA SER A 133 -3.84 -28.49 -9.29
C SER A 133 -4.77 -28.98 -8.18
N GLY A 134 -5.94 -29.52 -8.55
CA GLY A 134 -6.93 -30.06 -7.62
C GLY A 134 -7.83 -29.03 -6.94
N SER A 135 -7.68 -27.74 -7.24
CA SER A 135 -8.60 -26.70 -6.74
C SER A 135 -10.00 -26.83 -7.36
N LYS A 136 -11.03 -26.51 -6.58
CA LYS A 136 -12.40 -26.32 -7.06
C LYS A 136 -12.60 -24.93 -7.65
N LEU A 137 -13.65 -24.78 -8.45
CA LEU A 137 -14.09 -23.51 -9.02
C LEU A 137 -15.30 -22.98 -8.23
N GLY A 138 -15.15 -21.81 -7.63
CA GLY A 138 -16.25 -21.02 -7.09
C GLY A 138 -17.13 -20.47 -8.21
N ARG A 139 -18.45 -20.43 -7.98
CA ARG A 139 -19.44 -20.03 -9.00
C ARG A 139 -20.38 -18.90 -8.56
N VAL A 140 -20.22 -18.41 -7.34
CA VAL A 140 -21.13 -17.46 -6.72
C VAL A 140 -20.39 -16.18 -6.37
N SER A 141 -20.90 -15.06 -6.84
CA SER A 141 -20.55 -13.74 -6.33
C SER A 141 -21.58 -13.33 -5.28
N LEU A 142 -21.13 -13.05 -4.06
CA LEU A 142 -21.96 -12.63 -2.94
C LEU A 142 -22.11 -11.11 -2.94
N PHE A 143 -23.33 -10.64 -3.12
CA PHE A 143 -23.68 -9.23 -3.08
C PHE A 143 -24.22 -8.82 -1.72
N LEU A 144 -23.73 -7.71 -1.19
CA LEU A 144 -24.21 -7.05 0.02
C LEU A 144 -24.91 -5.75 -0.40
N PRO A 145 -26.25 -5.75 -0.55
CA PRO A 145 -27.00 -4.56 -0.98
C PRO A 145 -26.81 -3.38 -0.01
N PRO A 146 -27.22 -2.16 -0.40
CA PRO A 146 -27.24 -1.02 0.50
C PRO A 146 -27.92 -1.35 1.84
N GLY A 147 -27.29 -0.91 2.93
CA GLY A 147 -27.72 -1.19 4.29
C GLY A 147 -26.57 -1.27 5.28
N SER A 148 -26.91 -1.24 6.56
CA SER A 148 -25.99 -1.47 7.68
C SER A 148 -26.28 -2.84 8.29
N TYR A 149 -25.36 -3.78 8.21
CA TYR A 149 -25.56 -5.14 8.70
C TYR A 149 -24.84 -5.32 10.03
N LEU A 150 -25.59 -5.55 11.11
CA LEU A 150 -25.00 -5.84 12.42
C LEU A 150 -24.63 -7.32 12.48
N ILE A 151 -23.37 -7.61 12.77
CA ILE A 151 -22.83 -8.98 12.85
C ILE A 151 -22.28 -9.20 14.26
N THR A 152 -22.94 -10.05 15.03
CA THR A 152 -22.53 -10.42 16.40
C THR A 152 -21.85 -11.79 16.50
N GLN A 153 -21.86 -12.59 15.43
CA GLN A 153 -21.17 -13.88 15.40
C GLN A 153 -19.87 -13.81 14.60
N PRO A 154 -18.76 -14.37 15.13
CA PRO A 154 -17.53 -14.54 14.38
C PRO A 154 -17.71 -15.36 13.10
N GLU A 155 -16.75 -15.23 12.19
CA GLU A 155 -16.66 -16.01 10.96
C GLU A 155 -17.90 -15.91 10.06
N SER A 156 -18.66 -14.82 10.17
CA SER A 156 -19.87 -14.63 9.37
C SER A 156 -19.57 -14.27 7.91
N LEU A 157 -18.37 -13.78 7.59
CA LEU A 157 -17.99 -13.44 6.21
C LEU A 157 -17.19 -14.56 5.51
N LEU A 158 -16.32 -15.25 6.25
CA LEU A 158 -15.59 -16.45 5.82
C LEU A 158 -15.42 -17.39 7.00
N ARG A 159 -15.65 -18.68 6.77
CA ARG A 159 -15.65 -19.71 7.82
C ARG A 159 -14.42 -20.61 7.76
N SER A 160 -13.78 -20.79 8.90
CA SER A 160 -12.61 -21.67 9.06
C SER A 160 -12.92 -23.16 8.87
N SER A 161 -14.20 -23.52 8.99
CA SER A 161 -14.72 -24.86 8.73
C SER A 161 -14.67 -25.24 7.25
N TYR A 162 -14.54 -24.28 6.33
CA TYR A 162 -14.32 -24.56 4.93
C TYR A 162 -12.83 -24.68 4.63
N THR A 163 -12.41 -25.90 4.25
CA THR A 163 -10.99 -26.24 4.02
C THR A 163 -10.74 -26.80 2.61
N THR A 164 -11.74 -26.73 1.73
CA THR A 164 -11.59 -27.20 0.35
C THR A 164 -10.89 -26.13 -0.49
N SER A 165 -9.74 -26.47 -1.08
CA SER A 165 -9.03 -25.59 -2.02
C SER A 165 -9.97 -25.15 -3.14
N THR A 166 -10.25 -23.86 -3.22
CA THR A 166 -11.25 -23.30 -4.15
C THR A 166 -10.83 -21.92 -4.64
N VAL A 167 -11.00 -21.68 -5.94
CA VAL A 167 -10.71 -20.39 -6.59
C VAL A 167 -11.97 -19.54 -6.79
N GLY A 168 -11.86 -18.22 -6.85
CA GLY A 168 -12.88 -17.36 -7.47
C GLY A 168 -14.08 -16.96 -6.58
N LEU A 169 -13.88 -16.79 -5.27
CA LEU A 169 -14.91 -16.16 -4.43
C LEU A 169 -14.86 -14.63 -4.57
N HIS A 170 -16.01 -14.02 -4.83
CA HIS A 170 -16.17 -12.57 -4.90
C HIS A 170 -17.23 -12.11 -3.92
N ILE A 171 -16.88 -11.16 -3.05
CA ILE A 171 -17.79 -10.50 -2.11
C ILE A 171 -17.81 -9.01 -2.44
N GLN A 172 -18.98 -8.47 -2.74
CA GLN A 172 -19.12 -7.09 -3.22
C GLN A 172 -20.27 -6.36 -2.54
N GLY A 173 -20.02 -5.15 -2.07
CA GLY A 173 -21.06 -4.22 -1.62
C GLY A 173 -21.51 -3.26 -2.71
N ALA A 174 -22.42 -2.34 -2.37
CA ALA A 174 -22.90 -1.30 -3.28
C ALA A 174 -22.05 -0.01 -3.24
N GLY A 175 -20.92 -0.02 -2.53
CA GLY A 175 -20.01 1.11 -2.33
C GLY A 175 -19.74 1.34 -0.85
N ALA A 176 -18.49 1.67 -0.50
CA ALA A 176 -18.13 1.95 0.88
C ALA A 176 -18.86 3.21 1.40
N GLY A 177 -19.58 3.08 2.51
CA GLY A 177 -20.50 4.08 3.05
C GLY A 177 -21.95 3.95 2.56
N THR A 178 -22.22 3.09 1.58
CA THR A 178 -23.57 2.66 1.16
C THR A 178 -23.90 1.27 1.70
N THR A 179 -22.92 0.36 1.65
CA THR A 179 -22.96 -0.94 2.34
C THR A 179 -22.00 -0.88 3.52
N GLN A 180 -22.52 -1.10 4.72
CA GLN A 180 -21.74 -1.14 5.96
C GLN A 180 -21.93 -2.47 6.69
N VAL A 181 -20.83 -3.08 7.13
CA VAL A 181 -20.84 -4.28 7.98
C VAL A 181 -20.28 -3.89 9.35
N ILE A 182 -21.12 -3.94 10.37
CA ILE A 182 -20.80 -3.59 11.76
C ILE A 182 -20.47 -4.88 12.51
N TYR A 183 -19.20 -5.12 12.79
CA TYR A 183 -18.75 -6.30 13.52
C TYR A 183 -18.67 -6.01 15.03
N SER A 184 -19.55 -6.65 15.79
CA SER A 184 -19.69 -6.45 17.24
C SER A 184 -19.92 -7.79 17.96
N PRO A 185 -18.95 -8.71 17.92
CA PRO A 185 -19.07 -10.01 18.58
C PRO A 185 -19.07 -9.88 20.10
N ALA A 186 -19.75 -10.81 20.78
CA ALA A 186 -19.70 -10.89 22.24
C ALA A 186 -18.31 -11.35 22.76
N ALA A 187 -17.64 -12.22 21.98
CA ALA A 187 -16.32 -12.73 22.31
C ALA A 187 -15.19 -11.86 21.73
N ALA A 188 -14.26 -11.48 22.59
CA ALA A 188 -13.04 -10.76 22.21
C ALA A 188 -12.05 -11.66 21.45
N GLY A 189 -11.18 -11.06 20.64
CA GLY A 189 -10.11 -11.74 19.92
C GLY A 189 -10.58 -12.54 18.70
N THR A 190 -11.76 -12.22 18.17
CA THR A 190 -12.41 -12.99 17.10
C THR A 190 -12.34 -12.28 15.76
N TYR A 191 -12.51 -13.04 14.67
CA TYR A 191 -12.38 -12.58 13.30
C TYR A 191 -13.73 -12.61 12.58
N LEU A 192 -14.04 -11.56 11.81
CA LEU A 192 -15.20 -11.55 10.92
C LEU A 192 -15.04 -12.56 9.77
N ALA A 193 -13.81 -12.72 9.28
CA ALA A 193 -13.45 -13.62 8.19
C ALA A 193 -12.25 -14.50 8.58
N HIS A 194 -12.35 -15.81 8.39
CA HIS A 194 -11.26 -16.74 8.61
C HIS A 194 -11.11 -17.67 7.40
N ASN A 195 -10.10 -17.41 6.58
CA ASN A 195 -9.71 -18.28 5.48
C ASN A 195 -8.71 -19.33 6.00
N ASN A 196 -9.14 -20.59 6.08
CA ASN A 196 -8.33 -21.68 6.61
C ASN A 196 -7.82 -22.58 5.48
N ASN A 197 -6.80 -22.10 4.77
CA ASN A 197 -6.14 -22.79 3.66
C ASN A 197 -7.09 -23.26 2.53
N ALA A 198 -8.12 -22.46 2.22
CA ALA A 198 -9.16 -22.85 1.27
C ALA A 198 -9.24 -21.92 0.05
N TRP A 199 -9.57 -20.65 0.29
CA TRP A 199 -9.90 -19.71 -0.77
C TRP A 199 -8.66 -18.99 -1.33
N GLN A 200 -8.59 -18.94 -2.65
CA GLN A 200 -7.53 -18.29 -3.44
C GLN A 200 -8.13 -17.61 -4.68
N PHE A 201 -7.44 -16.65 -5.29
CA PHE A 201 -7.94 -15.87 -6.44
C PHE A 201 -9.31 -15.24 -6.15
N CYS A 202 -9.39 -14.50 -5.04
CA CYS A 202 -10.64 -13.98 -4.50
C CYS A 202 -10.64 -12.45 -4.44
N SER A 203 -11.83 -11.84 -4.33
CA SER A 203 -11.93 -10.40 -4.09
C SER A 203 -12.98 -10.02 -3.05
N ILE A 204 -12.69 -8.97 -2.30
CA ILE A 204 -13.66 -8.25 -1.46
C ILE A 204 -13.65 -6.79 -1.88
N SER A 205 -14.81 -6.19 -2.15
CA SER A 205 -14.87 -4.82 -2.66
C SER A 205 -16.11 -4.04 -2.27
N ASP A 206 -16.00 -2.71 -2.32
CA ASP A 206 -17.13 -1.78 -2.25
C ASP A 206 -17.91 -1.83 -0.92
N ILE A 207 -17.22 -2.02 0.20
CA ILE A 207 -17.81 -2.21 1.55
C ILE A 207 -17.11 -1.33 2.58
N GLU A 208 -17.88 -0.76 3.51
CA GLU A 208 -17.34 -0.23 4.77
C GLU A 208 -17.47 -1.27 5.89
N PHE A 209 -16.36 -1.57 6.57
CA PHE A 209 -16.33 -2.37 7.79
C PHE A 209 -16.16 -1.47 9.00
N TYR A 210 -17.01 -1.66 10.00
CA TYR A 210 -17.00 -0.90 11.24
C TYR A 210 -16.88 -1.83 12.45
N SER A 211 -16.10 -1.43 13.46
CA SER A 211 -16.01 -2.10 14.76
C SER A 211 -15.79 -1.05 15.86
N THR A 212 -16.11 -1.36 17.11
CA THR A 212 -15.90 -0.46 18.27
C THR A 212 -14.78 -0.93 19.20
N SER A 213 -14.17 -2.10 18.95
CA SER A 213 -13.19 -2.70 19.85
C SER A 213 -11.92 -3.12 19.12
N THR A 214 -10.76 -2.82 19.70
CA THR A 214 -9.46 -3.32 19.23
C THR A 214 -9.26 -4.81 19.48
N SER A 215 -10.19 -5.48 20.17
CA SER A 215 -10.24 -6.94 20.26
C SER A 215 -10.97 -7.59 19.08
N ASN A 216 -11.54 -6.81 18.16
CA ASN A 216 -12.19 -7.34 16.97
C ASN A 216 -11.22 -7.28 15.79
N HIS A 217 -11.20 -8.34 14.99
CA HIS A 217 -10.31 -8.46 13.84
C HIS A 217 -11.11 -8.69 12.56
N PHE A 218 -10.62 -8.19 11.42
CA PHE A 218 -11.31 -8.38 10.15
C PHE A 218 -11.03 -9.77 9.58
N MET A 219 -9.81 -10.01 9.10
CA MET A 219 -9.48 -11.25 8.41
C MET A 219 -8.26 -11.96 9.01
N ARG A 220 -8.42 -13.25 9.30
CA ARG A 220 -7.32 -14.20 9.46
C ARG A 220 -7.19 -15.04 8.21
N SER A 221 -5.97 -15.17 7.69
CA SER A 221 -5.66 -16.08 6.58
C SER A 221 -4.56 -17.04 7.01
N TYR A 222 -4.94 -18.29 7.28
CA TYR A 222 -3.99 -19.37 7.55
C TYR A 222 -3.70 -20.13 6.25
N SER A 223 -2.43 -20.34 5.92
CA SER A 223 -2.03 -20.94 4.64
C SER A 223 -0.91 -21.98 4.78
N THR A 224 -1.09 -23.13 4.14
CA THR A 224 -0.05 -24.16 3.96
C THR A 224 0.14 -24.50 2.49
N GLY A 225 -0.30 -23.62 1.58
CA GLY A 225 -0.14 -23.82 0.13
C GLY A 225 -1.29 -23.32 -0.74
N GLN A 226 -2.33 -22.69 -0.16
CA GLN A 226 -3.55 -22.33 -0.92
C GLN A 226 -3.77 -20.80 -1.02
N PRO A 227 -4.06 -20.04 0.06
CA PRO A 227 -4.35 -18.61 -0.03
C PRO A 227 -3.35 -17.80 -0.86
N GLN A 228 -3.77 -17.31 -2.02
CA GLN A 228 -3.00 -16.42 -2.88
C GLN A 228 -3.93 -15.54 -3.72
N SER A 229 -3.37 -14.50 -4.33
CA SER A 229 -4.08 -13.68 -5.32
C SER A 229 -5.39 -13.09 -4.80
N TRP A 230 -5.37 -12.52 -3.60
CA TRP A 230 -6.50 -11.76 -3.04
C TRP A 230 -6.48 -10.30 -3.51
N SER A 231 -7.65 -9.76 -3.89
CA SER A 231 -7.83 -8.34 -4.17
C SER A 231 -8.82 -7.71 -3.21
N PHE A 232 -8.39 -6.67 -2.49
CA PHE A 232 -9.20 -5.86 -1.59
C PHE A 232 -9.34 -4.46 -2.18
N GLU A 233 -10.54 -4.08 -2.59
CA GLU A 233 -10.74 -2.89 -3.42
C GLU A 233 -11.83 -1.96 -2.89
N ARG A 234 -11.53 -0.66 -2.76
CA ARG A 234 -12.53 0.36 -2.37
C ARG A 234 -13.23 -0.02 -1.06
N ILE A 235 -12.43 -0.42 -0.08
CA ILE A 235 -12.87 -0.83 1.26
C ILE A 235 -12.54 0.27 2.27
N ARG A 236 -13.43 0.49 3.23
CA ARG A 236 -13.21 1.40 4.35
C ARG A 236 -13.23 0.65 5.67
N PHE A 237 -12.14 0.71 6.43
CA PHE A 237 -12.12 0.33 7.84
C PHE A 237 -12.39 1.56 8.70
N ARG A 238 -13.42 1.49 9.55
CA ARG A 238 -13.86 2.56 10.46
C ARG A 238 -13.97 2.06 11.89
N GLY A 239 -13.88 3.00 12.84
CA GLY A 239 -13.97 2.69 14.26
C GLY A 239 -12.67 2.08 14.80
N SER A 240 -12.75 1.07 15.65
CA SER A 240 -11.60 0.45 16.30
C SER A 240 -11.44 -1.01 15.87
N TRP A 241 -10.25 -1.33 15.36
CA TRP A 241 -9.84 -2.67 14.93
C TRP A 241 -8.54 -3.08 15.60
N GLY A 242 -8.42 -4.35 15.92
CA GLY A 242 -7.15 -4.96 16.29
C GLY A 242 -6.31 -5.16 15.03
N TYR A 243 -6.72 -6.13 14.21
CA TYR A 243 -6.01 -6.51 12.98
C TYR A 243 -6.96 -6.42 11.80
N SER A 244 -6.54 -5.75 10.72
CA SER A 244 -7.29 -5.84 9.47
C SER A 244 -6.94 -7.14 8.74
N PHE A 245 -5.66 -7.44 8.57
CA PHE A 245 -5.19 -8.67 7.93
C PHE A 245 -4.12 -9.35 8.78
N HIS A 246 -4.43 -10.54 9.30
CA HIS A 246 -3.50 -11.38 10.03
C HIS A 246 -3.17 -12.61 9.18
N LEU A 247 -1.93 -12.69 8.71
CA LEU A 247 -1.46 -13.73 7.79
C LEU A 247 -0.57 -14.72 8.53
N GLU A 248 -0.95 -16.00 8.52
CA GLU A 248 -0.27 -17.09 9.26
C GLU A 248 -0.17 -18.36 8.42
N GLY A 249 0.65 -19.30 8.87
CA GLY A 249 0.90 -20.59 8.25
C GLY A 249 2.35 -20.76 7.78
N THR A 250 2.56 -21.70 6.86
CA THR A 250 3.91 -22.15 6.45
C THR A 250 4.24 -21.82 5.01
N ASP A 251 3.24 -21.58 4.15
CA ASP A 251 3.44 -21.37 2.72
C ASP A 251 2.34 -20.48 2.12
N THR A 252 2.62 -19.83 0.98
CA THR A 252 1.71 -18.95 0.24
C THR A 252 1.28 -17.71 1.04
N ASN A 253 -0.01 -17.33 1.13
CA ASN A 253 -0.44 -15.99 1.57
C ASN A 253 0.18 -14.85 0.73
N SER A 254 0.27 -15.08 -0.58
CA SER A 254 1.05 -14.25 -1.50
C SER A 254 0.20 -13.62 -2.60
N GLU A 255 0.82 -12.75 -3.41
CA GLU A 255 0.18 -12.07 -4.55
C GLU A 255 -1.05 -11.22 -4.17
N MET A 256 -1.07 -10.64 -2.97
CA MET A 256 -2.22 -9.88 -2.49
C MET A 256 -2.15 -8.41 -2.89
N ASN A 257 -3.31 -7.85 -3.20
CA ASN A 257 -3.49 -6.48 -3.67
C ASN A 257 -4.50 -5.73 -2.79
N TRP A 258 -4.12 -4.52 -2.37
CA TRP A 258 -5.01 -3.56 -1.73
C TRP A 258 -5.08 -2.31 -2.63
N ARG A 259 -6.28 -1.93 -3.06
CA ARG A 259 -6.51 -0.80 -3.96
C ARG A 259 -7.55 0.11 -3.35
N GLU A 260 -7.17 1.36 -3.06
CA GLU A 260 -8.08 2.36 -2.49
C GLU A 260 -8.73 1.86 -1.18
N VAL A 261 -7.90 1.30 -0.29
CA VAL A 261 -8.35 0.86 1.04
C VAL A 261 -8.01 1.95 2.05
N ASP A 262 -9.03 2.38 2.81
CA ASP A 262 -8.92 3.46 3.77
C ASP A 262 -9.08 2.95 5.21
N TRP A 263 -8.15 3.28 6.09
CA TRP A 263 -8.28 3.10 7.54
C TRP A 263 -8.49 4.44 8.23
N ALA A 264 -9.55 4.54 9.04
CA ALA A 264 -9.78 5.68 9.92
C ALA A 264 -10.36 5.24 11.26
N GLY A 265 -9.97 5.92 12.34
CA GLY A 265 -10.23 5.48 13.72
C GLY A 265 -8.99 4.81 14.31
N THR A 266 -9.11 3.67 14.98
CA THR A 266 -7.98 2.92 15.54
C THR A 266 -7.78 1.62 14.75
N CYS A 267 -6.53 1.30 14.39
CA CYS A 267 -6.19 0.00 13.80
C CYS A 267 -4.82 -0.44 14.29
N LEU A 268 -4.76 -1.34 15.28
CA LEU A 268 -3.48 -1.70 15.91
C LEU A 268 -2.48 -2.28 14.90
N LYS A 269 -2.94 -3.10 13.94
CA LYS A 269 -2.14 -3.57 12.81
C LYS A 269 -2.97 -3.62 11.53
N GLY A 270 -2.54 -2.91 10.47
CA GLY A 270 -3.15 -2.99 9.14
C GLY A 270 -2.95 -4.38 8.54
N VAL A 271 -1.71 -4.70 8.15
CA VAL A 271 -1.30 -6.04 7.72
C VAL A 271 -0.21 -6.57 8.65
N TYR A 272 -0.41 -7.77 9.17
CA TYR A 272 0.46 -8.39 10.16
C TYR A 272 0.88 -9.80 9.76
N VAL A 273 2.20 -10.01 9.67
CA VAL A 273 2.85 -11.32 9.57
C VAL A 273 3.69 -11.54 10.84
N PRO A 274 3.31 -12.49 11.72
CA PRO A 274 3.99 -12.74 12.98
C PRO A 274 5.30 -13.52 12.81
N SER A 275 6.23 -13.32 13.75
CA SER A 275 7.49 -14.08 13.82
C SER A 275 7.27 -15.56 14.18
N SER A 276 6.27 -15.82 15.02
CA SER A 276 5.80 -17.17 15.33
C SER A 276 4.53 -17.44 14.54
N GLY A 277 4.55 -18.45 13.67
CA GLY A 277 3.40 -18.81 12.85
C GLY A 277 3.28 -18.05 11.52
N GLY A 278 4.20 -17.13 11.20
CA GLY A 278 4.38 -16.59 9.85
C GLY A 278 5.50 -17.29 9.08
N SER A 279 5.59 -17.04 7.78
CA SER A 279 6.57 -17.66 6.87
C SER A 279 7.24 -16.62 5.98
N ASP A 280 8.45 -16.93 5.48
CA ASP A 280 9.20 -16.12 4.52
C ASP A 280 8.77 -16.38 3.05
N GLN A 281 7.84 -17.33 2.84
CA GLN A 281 7.16 -17.58 1.56
C GLN A 281 5.99 -16.62 1.32
N PHE A 282 5.67 -15.78 2.32
CA PHE A 282 4.59 -14.81 2.32
C PHE A 282 5.06 -13.55 1.57
N LEU A 283 4.74 -13.44 0.28
CA LEU A 283 5.41 -12.51 -0.63
C LEU A 283 4.43 -11.82 -1.59
N ASN A 284 4.92 -10.73 -2.21
CA ASN A 284 4.25 -9.99 -3.28
C ASN A 284 2.95 -9.29 -2.84
N TYR A 285 3.12 -8.27 -2.00
CA TYR A 285 2.08 -7.41 -1.47
C TYR A 285 2.10 -6.06 -2.16
N ASN A 286 0.97 -5.67 -2.75
CA ASN A 286 0.86 -4.41 -3.49
C ASN A 286 -0.26 -3.52 -2.92
N PHE A 287 0.09 -2.30 -2.54
CA PHE A 287 -0.83 -1.30 -2.00
C PHE A 287 -0.88 -0.11 -2.96
N TYR A 288 -2.06 0.22 -3.46
CA TYR A 288 -2.28 1.29 -4.44
C TYR A 288 -3.28 2.32 -3.90
N SER A 289 -2.83 3.56 -3.74
CA SER A 289 -3.66 4.68 -3.30
C SER A 289 -4.42 4.41 -1.98
N CYS A 290 -3.81 3.65 -1.07
CA CYS A 290 -4.40 3.36 0.24
C CYS A 290 -4.15 4.50 1.22
N ASN A 291 -5.09 4.73 2.14
CA ASN A 291 -4.94 5.75 3.18
C ASN A 291 -4.95 5.11 4.57
N PHE A 292 -3.96 5.41 5.39
CA PHE A 292 -3.89 4.94 6.78
C PHE A 292 -3.88 6.14 7.72
N GLU A 293 -5.07 6.59 8.10
CA GLU A 293 -5.29 7.83 8.86
C GLU A 293 -5.90 7.51 10.24
N VAL A 294 -5.07 6.99 11.13
CA VAL A 294 -5.51 6.35 12.38
C VAL A 294 -5.06 7.11 13.62
N GLN A 295 -5.75 6.89 14.74
CA GLN A 295 -5.37 7.39 16.06
C GLN A 295 -4.09 6.71 16.56
N GLU A 296 -3.99 5.40 16.34
CA GLU A 296 -2.85 4.58 16.74
C GLU A 296 -2.78 3.27 15.95
N GLY A 297 -1.58 2.69 15.94
CA GLY A 297 -1.27 1.38 15.38
C GLY A 297 -0.31 1.42 14.20
N ASP A 298 0.09 0.23 13.75
CA ASP A 298 1.08 0.06 12.70
C ASP A 298 0.41 -0.26 11.35
N PHE A 299 0.84 0.36 10.25
CA PHE A 299 0.24 0.06 8.94
C PHE A 299 0.67 -1.33 8.46
N LEU A 300 1.98 -1.57 8.34
CA LEU A 300 2.55 -2.86 7.94
C LEU A 300 3.53 -3.36 9.00
N GLN A 301 3.28 -4.55 9.53
CA GLN A 301 4.19 -5.25 10.44
C GLN A 301 4.53 -6.63 9.90
N PHE A 302 5.76 -6.79 9.43
CA PHE A 302 6.27 -8.01 8.81
C PHE A 302 7.49 -8.51 9.59
N GLU A 303 7.37 -9.65 10.26
CA GLU A 303 8.43 -10.21 11.11
C GLU A 303 9.19 -11.38 10.45
N LYS A 304 8.92 -11.65 9.15
CA LYS A 304 9.47 -12.78 8.37
C LYS A 304 9.85 -12.41 6.92
N GLY A 305 10.42 -11.23 6.70
CA GLY A 305 10.72 -10.75 5.34
C GLY A 305 9.44 -10.38 4.56
N GLY A 306 9.55 -10.23 3.23
CA GLY A 306 8.43 -9.84 2.38
C GLY A 306 8.86 -9.11 1.11
N ASN A 307 8.09 -9.27 0.02
CA ASN A 307 8.15 -8.40 -1.15
C ASN A 307 6.96 -7.45 -1.12
N ILE A 308 7.18 -6.20 -0.73
CA ILE A 308 6.15 -5.22 -0.39
C ILE A 308 6.35 -3.97 -1.25
N THR A 309 5.26 -3.52 -1.85
CA THR A 309 5.24 -2.33 -2.70
C THR A 309 4.05 -1.43 -2.36
N VAL A 310 4.32 -0.16 -2.05
CA VAL A 310 3.34 0.87 -1.70
C VAL A 310 3.42 2.01 -2.72
N TRP A 311 2.29 2.35 -3.35
CA TRP A 311 2.18 3.41 -4.35
C TRP A 311 1.15 4.47 -3.94
N GLY A 312 1.61 5.70 -3.75
CA GLY A 312 0.77 6.83 -3.38
C GLY A 312 0.19 6.70 -1.99
N GLY A 313 -0.95 7.33 -1.74
CA GLY A 313 -1.66 7.26 -0.47
C GLY A 313 -1.30 8.35 0.55
N SER A 314 -2.15 8.47 1.56
CA SER A 314 -2.04 9.38 2.70
C SER A 314 -1.86 8.58 3.99
N TYR A 315 -0.75 8.79 4.69
CA TYR A 315 -0.41 8.05 5.92
C TYR A 315 -0.28 9.03 7.09
N ILE A 316 -1.18 8.94 8.06
CA ILE A 316 -1.29 9.92 9.15
C ILE A 316 -1.56 9.19 10.46
N HIS A 317 -0.69 9.41 11.45
CA HIS A 317 -1.04 9.14 12.84
C HIS A 317 -1.65 10.40 13.44
N ILE A 318 -2.96 10.38 13.69
CA ILE A 318 -3.77 11.50 14.18
C ILE A 318 -3.65 11.63 15.70
N GLY A 319 -3.64 10.50 16.42
CA GLY A 319 -3.71 10.44 17.87
C GLY A 319 -2.33 10.44 18.55
N ALA A 320 -2.31 10.74 19.84
CA ALA A 320 -1.07 10.87 20.62
C ALA A 320 -0.30 9.55 20.81
N ASN A 321 -1.01 8.41 20.83
CA ASN A 321 -0.38 7.09 20.93
C ASN A 321 0.38 6.74 19.65
N ALA A 322 -0.18 7.09 18.48
CA ALA A 322 0.42 6.90 17.17
C ALA A 322 0.92 5.45 16.91
N GLY A 323 2.01 5.29 16.18
CA GLY A 323 2.54 3.99 15.75
C GLY A 323 3.65 4.13 14.72
N THR A 324 4.00 3.03 14.07
CA THR A 324 5.01 2.97 13.01
C THR A 324 4.36 2.53 11.70
N PHE A 325 4.52 3.30 10.62
CA PHE A 325 3.91 2.88 9.34
C PHE A 325 4.51 1.57 8.83
N PHE A 326 5.83 1.39 8.93
CA PHE A 326 6.51 0.19 8.45
C PHE A 326 7.38 -0.45 9.54
N LYS A 327 6.96 -1.60 10.06
CA LYS A 327 7.79 -2.47 10.92
C LYS A 327 8.27 -3.66 10.12
N LEU A 328 9.56 -3.65 9.77
CA LEU A 328 10.22 -4.68 8.99
C LEU A 328 11.20 -5.41 9.90
N LEU A 329 10.71 -6.42 10.62
CA LEU A 329 11.39 -7.03 11.76
C LEU A 329 11.99 -8.39 11.42
N GLY A 330 12.88 -8.85 12.30
CA GLY A 330 13.49 -10.17 12.21
C GLY A 330 14.72 -10.23 11.30
N ALA A 331 15.72 -10.99 11.74
CA ALA A 331 16.94 -11.31 11.00
C ALA A 331 17.07 -12.82 10.69
N ALA A 332 16.23 -13.66 11.30
CA ALA A 332 16.10 -15.06 10.96
C ALA A 332 15.14 -15.16 9.76
N HIS A 333 15.51 -15.94 8.74
CA HIS A 333 14.75 -16.18 7.50
C HIS A 333 14.97 -15.20 6.33
N SER A 334 16.20 -14.67 6.20
CA SER A 334 16.67 -13.95 5.00
C SER A 334 16.82 -14.79 3.72
N TYR A 335 16.38 -16.06 3.74
CA TYR A 335 16.33 -16.94 2.56
C TYR A 335 15.09 -16.68 1.69
N GLY A 336 14.08 -15.97 2.21
CA GLY A 336 12.97 -15.41 1.43
C GLY A 336 13.34 -14.10 0.72
N VAL A 337 12.39 -13.49 0.01
CA VAL A 337 12.59 -12.17 -0.63
C VAL A 337 12.38 -11.07 0.41
N GLU A 338 13.41 -10.27 0.69
CA GLU A 338 13.35 -9.04 1.50
C GLU A 338 13.41 -7.81 0.58
N ARG A 339 12.25 -7.26 0.22
CA ARG A 339 12.15 -6.04 -0.59
C ARG A 339 11.00 -5.19 -0.10
N PHE A 340 11.30 -3.96 0.27
CA PHE A 340 10.31 -2.92 0.53
C PHE A 340 10.51 -1.74 -0.41
N LEU A 341 9.42 -1.29 -1.03
CA LEU A 341 9.39 -0.11 -1.90
C LEU A 341 8.18 0.76 -1.56
N CYS A 342 8.41 2.02 -1.21
CA CYS A 342 7.38 3.03 -1.03
C CYS A 342 7.59 4.20 -2.00
N ILE A 343 6.58 4.53 -2.80
CA ILE A 343 6.66 5.53 -3.86
C ILE A 343 5.55 6.56 -3.74
N GLY A 344 5.89 7.85 -3.74
CA GLY A 344 4.93 8.92 -4.00
C GLY A 344 3.92 9.19 -2.88
N SER A 345 4.16 8.67 -1.67
CA SER A 345 3.25 8.82 -0.55
C SER A 345 3.47 10.14 0.21
N ARG A 346 2.37 10.75 0.65
CA ARG A 346 2.39 11.84 1.64
C ARG A 346 2.24 11.23 3.03
N MET A 347 3.12 11.59 3.97
CA MET A 347 3.08 11.08 5.34
C MET A 347 3.10 12.20 6.37
N GLU A 348 2.26 12.10 7.39
CA GLU A 348 2.22 13.02 8.52
C GLU A 348 2.58 12.34 9.84
N HIS A 349 3.60 12.89 10.49
CA HIS A 349 4.01 12.54 11.83
C HIS A 349 3.61 13.62 12.83
N ARG A 350 2.39 13.53 13.38
CA ARG A 350 1.82 14.60 14.23
C ARG A 350 2.37 14.67 15.66
N ASN A 351 3.14 13.68 16.10
CA ASN A 351 3.77 13.66 17.41
C ASN A 351 5.01 12.75 17.43
N ALA A 352 5.70 12.74 18.57
CA ALA A 352 6.92 11.97 18.82
C ALA A 352 6.76 10.45 18.63
N ASN A 353 5.57 9.91 18.88
CA ASN A 353 5.30 8.48 18.79
C ASN A 353 5.02 8.02 17.34
N SER A 354 4.79 8.94 16.40
CA SER A 354 4.60 8.62 14.98
C SER A 354 5.94 8.40 14.28
N LYS A 355 6.18 7.16 13.87
CA LYS A 355 7.40 6.72 13.17
C LYS A 355 7.10 6.34 11.72
N LEU A 356 8.04 6.64 10.84
CA LEU A 356 8.04 6.19 9.45
C LEU A 356 8.32 4.70 9.38
N ILE A 357 9.46 4.28 9.92
CA ILE A 357 9.96 2.92 9.77
C ILE A 357 10.78 2.50 10.99
N TYR A 358 10.63 1.24 11.37
CA TYR A 358 11.55 0.50 12.22
C TYR A 358 11.95 -0.78 11.50
N CYS A 359 13.23 -0.92 11.17
CA CYS A 359 13.73 -2.02 10.34
C CYS A 359 14.90 -2.77 11.00
N GLU A 360 14.75 -4.09 11.11
CA GLU A 360 15.75 -5.05 11.61
C GLU A 360 16.18 -6.06 10.53
N TRP A 361 15.65 -5.93 9.31
CA TRP A 361 16.04 -6.80 8.21
C TRP A 361 17.55 -6.80 8.03
N SER A 362 18.07 -7.95 7.64
CA SER A 362 19.52 -8.16 7.55
C SER A 362 20.01 -8.46 6.14
N ALA A 363 19.10 -8.41 5.16
CA ALA A 363 19.40 -8.55 3.75
C ALA A 363 18.42 -7.68 2.95
N GLY A 364 18.41 -7.86 1.63
CA GLY A 364 17.40 -7.23 0.80
C GLY A 364 17.54 -5.73 0.61
N ILE A 365 16.42 -5.08 0.31
CA ILE A 365 16.34 -3.69 -0.14
C ILE A 365 15.18 -2.98 0.55
N VAL A 366 15.42 -1.77 1.05
CA VAL A 366 14.40 -0.85 1.57
C VAL A 366 14.54 0.48 0.82
N SER A 367 13.52 0.86 0.05
CA SER A 367 13.54 2.06 -0.78
C SER A 367 12.33 2.96 -0.55
N PHE A 368 12.60 4.24 -0.36
CA PHE A 368 11.61 5.32 -0.39
C PHE A 368 11.92 6.24 -1.57
N ILE A 369 10.95 6.45 -2.45
CA ILE A 369 11.12 7.26 -3.66
C ILE A 369 10.00 8.30 -3.72
N ASN A 370 10.36 9.59 -3.82
CA ASN A 370 9.38 10.68 -3.92
C ASN A 370 8.38 10.71 -2.76
N VAL A 371 8.86 10.41 -1.54
CA VAL A 371 8.05 10.45 -0.32
C VAL A 371 8.18 11.81 0.35
N ASP A 372 7.05 12.40 0.73
CA ASP A 372 7.00 13.72 1.37
C ASP A 372 6.45 13.59 2.80
N THR A 373 7.29 13.94 3.77
CA THR A 373 6.92 14.02 5.20
C THR A 373 6.71 15.46 5.68
N SER A 374 7.00 16.45 4.85
CA SER A 374 7.20 17.86 5.21
C SER A 374 5.98 18.54 5.85
N SER A 375 4.77 18.04 5.61
CA SER A 375 3.55 18.60 6.19
C SER A 375 3.53 18.59 7.72
N SER A 376 4.35 17.75 8.36
CA SER A 376 4.43 17.69 9.82
C SER A 376 5.56 18.50 10.45
N VAL A 377 6.33 19.26 9.67
CA VAL A 377 7.38 20.14 10.19
C VAL A 377 6.89 21.06 11.33
N PRO A 378 5.70 21.69 11.26
CA PRO A 378 5.22 22.56 12.34
C PRO A 378 4.71 21.81 13.58
N LEU A 379 4.52 20.49 13.50
CA LEU A 379 3.81 19.71 14.51
C LEU A 379 4.74 19.03 15.52
N ARG A 380 6.04 18.98 15.26
CA ARG A 380 7.00 18.21 16.07
C ARG A 380 8.39 18.83 16.11
N ALA A 381 9.11 18.54 17.19
CA ALA A 381 10.50 18.94 17.35
C ALA A 381 11.41 18.22 16.33
N ALA A 382 12.42 18.95 15.86
CA ALA A 382 13.45 18.43 14.95
C ALA A 382 14.30 17.31 15.58
N THR A 383 14.29 17.18 16.91
CA THR A 383 15.06 16.16 17.64
C THR A 383 14.44 14.77 17.62
N GLU A 384 13.15 14.68 17.28
CA GLU A 384 12.39 13.44 17.36
C GLU A 384 12.81 12.45 16.27
N LEU A 385 13.05 11.19 16.65
CA LEU A 385 13.36 10.11 15.72
C LEU A 385 12.14 9.79 14.85
N VAL A 386 12.34 9.59 13.55
CA VAL A 386 11.30 9.24 12.57
C VAL A 386 11.53 7.84 12.00
N ALA A 387 12.78 7.54 11.66
CA ALA A 387 13.16 6.28 11.05
C ALA A 387 14.29 5.67 11.87
N THR A 388 14.21 4.36 12.12
CA THR A 388 15.26 3.60 12.78
C THR A 388 15.60 2.37 11.93
N PHE A 389 16.89 2.21 11.65
CA PHE A 389 17.46 1.01 11.02
C PHE A 389 18.43 0.37 12.00
N TYR A 390 18.25 -0.92 12.26
CA TYR A 390 18.97 -1.61 13.33
C TYR A 390 19.80 -2.78 12.81
N SER A 391 21.10 -2.70 13.08
CA SER A 391 22.09 -3.73 12.82
C SER A 391 22.35 -4.55 14.09
N ASN A 392 21.71 -5.72 14.20
CA ASN A 392 21.94 -6.66 15.29
C ASN A 392 23.07 -7.64 14.95
N ASN A 393 24.32 -7.16 14.95
CA ASN A 393 25.51 -7.96 14.60
C ASN A 393 25.42 -8.62 13.20
N THR A 394 24.83 -7.90 12.25
CA THR A 394 24.63 -8.33 10.86
C THR A 394 24.57 -7.09 9.97
N LYS A 395 24.58 -7.22 8.64
CA LYS A 395 24.35 -6.06 7.76
C LYS A 395 22.90 -5.55 7.89
N MET A 396 22.67 -4.29 7.53
CA MET A 396 21.33 -3.73 7.28
C MET A 396 20.92 -4.06 5.83
N PRO A 397 19.64 -3.89 5.43
CA PRO A 397 19.26 -3.89 4.02
C PRO A 397 20.03 -2.81 3.25
N VAL A 398 20.01 -2.90 1.92
CA VAL A 398 20.35 -1.75 1.08
C VAL A 398 19.27 -0.68 1.27
N ILE A 399 19.64 0.45 1.85
CA ILE A 399 18.71 1.53 2.22
C ILE A 399 18.85 2.68 1.23
N LYS A 400 17.74 3.10 0.62
CA LYS A 400 17.72 4.23 -0.31
C LYS A 400 16.54 5.16 -0.02
N PHE A 401 16.84 6.43 0.15
CA PHE A 401 15.89 7.53 0.04
C PHE A 401 16.24 8.32 -1.23
N ASP A 402 15.27 8.50 -2.13
CA ASP A 402 15.50 9.16 -3.42
C ASP A 402 14.40 10.18 -3.72
N ASN A 403 14.80 11.42 -3.98
CA ASN A 403 13.87 12.50 -4.29
C ASN A 403 12.83 12.74 -3.18
N CYS A 404 13.21 12.55 -1.91
CA CYS A 404 12.30 12.65 -0.77
C CYS A 404 12.39 14.01 -0.06
N ARG A 405 11.30 14.41 0.61
CA ARG A 405 11.30 15.50 1.61
C ARG A 405 11.14 14.92 3.01
N LEU A 406 12.20 14.98 3.79
CA LEU A 406 12.32 14.28 5.08
C LEU A 406 12.35 15.25 6.25
N LEU A 407 11.87 14.82 7.41
CA LEU A 407 11.87 15.59 8.65
C LEU A 407 12.38 14.75 9.82
N GLY A 408 12.58 15.39 10.97
CA GLY A 408 13.07 14.77 12.19
C GLY A 408 14.41 14.07 11.98
N LYS A 409 14.77 13.17 12.89
CA LYS A 409 16.04 12.46 12.84
C LYS A 409 15.90 11.03 12.33
N HIS A 410 16.90 10.57 11.61
CA HIS A 410 17.03 9.17 11.20
C HIS A 410 18.14 8.51 12.01
N GLU A 411 17.79 7.40 12.64
CA GLU A 411 18.68 6.64 13.53
C GLU A 411 19.21 5.38 12.85
N TYR A 412 20.49 5.14 13.06
CA TYR A 412 21.20 3.94 12.67
C TYR A 412 21.80 3.30 13.92
N MET A 413 21.10 2.29 14.42
CA MET A 413 21.48 1.53 15.61
C MET A 413 22.38 0.36 15.22
N TYR A 414 23.41 0.07 16.01
CA TYR A 414 24.30 -1.06 15.76
C TYR A 414 24.84 -1.69 17.05
N ARG A 415 25.00 -3.02 17.04
CA ARG A 415 25.67 -3.77 18.12
C ARG A 415 27.16 -3.95 17.93
N VAL A 416 27.83 -4.42 18.98
CA VAL A 416 29.29 -4.57 19.11
C VAL A 416 29.98 -5.37 18.00
N ASN A 417 29.32 -6.27 17.28
CA ASN A 417 29.92 -7.05 16.18
C ASN A 417 29.48 -6.57 14.79
N SER A 418 28.70 -5.49 14.70
CA SER A 418 28.24 -4.95 13.41
C SER A 418 29.38 -4.47 12.52
N PHE A 419 30.54 -4.14 13.09
CA PHE A 419 31.75 -3.71 12.37
C PHE A 419 32.26 -4.74 11.34
N GLN A 420 31.81 -5.99 11.41
CA GLN A 420 32.18 -7.05 10.48
C GLN A 420 31.47 -6.93 9.13
N TYR A 421 30.45 -6.08 9.02
CA TYR A 421 29.57 -6.02 7.87
C TYR A 421 29.58 -4.64 7.23
N PRO A 422 29.77 -4.54 5.90
CA PRO A 422 29.55 -3.29 5.19
C PRO A 422 28.05 -2.99 5.09
N HIS A 423 27.69 -1.71 5.27
CA HIS A 423 26.33 -1.22 5.15
C HIS A 423 26.19 -0.34 3.89
N ASN A 424 25.06 -0.45 3.17
CA ASN A 424 24.82 0.31 1.94
C ASN A 424 23.64 1.26 2.12
N ILE A 425 23.92 2.55 2.29
CA ILE A 425 22.93 3.53 2.71
C ILE A 425 23.11 4.81 1.90
N VAL A 426 22.06 5.27 1.21
CA VAL A 426 22.10 6.48 0.40
C VAL A 426 20.87 7.37 0.59
N TYR A 427 21.12 8.68 0.68
CA TYR A 427 20.15 9.75 0.50
C TYR A 427 20.51 10.48 -0.78
N ALA A 428 19.65 10.38 -1.79
CA ALA A 428 19.86 10.96 -3.12
C ALA A 428 18.75 11.95 -3.44
N ASN A 429 19.09 13.14 -3.95
CA ASN A 429 18.10 14.14 -4.40
C ASN A 429 17.12 14.59 -3.29
N CYS A 430 17.50 14.49 -2.02
CA CYS A 430 16.61 14.74 -0.89
C CYS A 430 16.64 16.20 -0.40
N GLU A 431 15.52 16.65 0.17
CA GLU A 431 15.43 17.86 0.98
C GLU A 431 15.15 17.48 2.44
N ILE A 432 15.95 17.98 3.38
CA ILE A 432 15.81 17.68 4.82
C ILE A 432 15.26 18.90 5.55
N ASN A 433 13.96 18.92 5.80
CA ASN A 433 13.19 20.12 6.15
C ASN A 433 13.42 20.71 7.54
N GLN A 434 14.12 20.03 8.45
CA GLN A 434 14.36 20.49 9.83
C GLN A 434 15.85 20.60 10.22
N HIS A 435 16.75 20.33 9.27
CA HIS A 435 18.17 20.20 9.53
C HIS A 435 19.00 20.91 8.46
N THR A 436 20.17 21.43 8.85
CA THR A 436 21.05 22.16 7.93
C THR A 436 22.35 21.43 7.62
N SER A 437 22.58 20.27 8.25
CA SER A 437 23.73 19.42 8.00
C SER A 437 23.40 17.93 8.23
N PRO A 438 24.17 17.00 7.64
CA PRO A 438 24.07 15.57 7.94
C PRO A 438 24.21 15.24 9.44
N SER A 439 25.08 15.94 10.16
CA SER A 439 25.30 15.73 11.59
C SER A 439 24.12 16.14 12.49
N ASP A 440 23.25 17.02 12.00
CA ASP A 440 22.04 17.39 12.73
C ASP A 440 20.93 16.34 12.53
N PHE A 441 20.89 15.75 11.34
CA PHE A 441 19.86 14.83 10.86
C PHE A 441 20.08 13.38 11.30
N ILE A 442 21.32 12.89 11.22
CA ILE A 442 21.66 11.48 11.49
C ILE A 442 22.02 11.26 12.96
N VAL A 443 21.49 10.16 13.52
CA VAL A 443 21.87 9.66 14.84
C VAL A 443 22.51 8.27 14.69
N PHE A 444 23.69 8.10 15.26
CA PHE A 444 24.34 6.80 15.41
C PHE A 444 24.23 6.34 16.85
N THR A 445 23.66 5.15 17.07
CA THR A 445 23.43 4.60 18.41
C THR A 445 24.14 3.25 18.55
N ALA A 446 25.16 3.19 19.41
CA ALA A 446 25.87 1.96 19.75
C ALA A 446 25.16 1.22 20.90
N GLU A 447 24.53 0.09 20.61
CA GLU A 447 23.85 -0.74 21.59
C GLU A 447 24.82 -1.82 22.16
N GLY A 448 24.86 -1.98 23.48
CA GLY A 448 25.82 -2.86 24.16
C GLY A 448 27.13 -2.18 24.57
N GLY A 449 27.19 -0.84 24.48
CA GLY A 449 28.32 -0.02 24.93
C GLY A 449 29.24 0.45 23.81
N ASN A 450 30.19 1.33 24.16
CA ASN A 450 31.09 2.00 23.23
C ASN A 450 32.30 1.15 22.79
N ALA A 451 32.31 -0.16 23.02
CA ALA A 451 33.50 -1.00 22.80
C ALA A 451 33.97 -1.03 21.34
N ASN A 452 33.05 -1.22 20.40
CA ASN A 452 33.36 -1.37 18.97
C ASN A 452 32.58 -0.35 18.12
N GLN A 453 33.05 0.90 18.12
CA GLN A 453 32.42 1.98 17.33
C GLN A 453 32.58 1.80 15.81
N GLY A 454 33.41 0.86 15.37
CA GLY A 454 33.57 0.45 13.97
C GLY A 454 32.29 -0.01 13.28
N GLY A 455 31.25 -0.39 14.04
CA GLY A 455 29.93 -0.71 13.52
C GLY A 455 29.13 0.49 12.99
N THR A 456 29.66 1.72 13.12
CA THR A 456 29.05 2.91 12.53
C THR A 456 28.97 2.75 11.00
N PRO A 457 27.78 2.83 10.38
CA PRO A 457 27.68 2.77 8.93
C PRO A 457 28.19 4.06 8.28
N THR A 458 28.70 3.93 7.06
CA THR A 458 28.90 5.08 6.16
C THR A 458 27.61 5.35 5.40
N ILE A 459 27.19 6.62 5.38
CA ILE A 459 25.95 7.07 4.74
C ILE A 459 26.30 8.06 3.63
N HIS A 460 25.91 7.73 2.41
CA HIS A 460 26.18 8.56 1.23
C HIS A 460 25.08 9.60 1.05
N PHE A 461 25.44 10.88 1.16
CA PHE A 461 24.57 12.00 0.80
C PHE A 461 24.97 12.51 -0.58
N THR A 462 24.02 12.50 -1.51
CA THR A 462 24.23 12.90 -2.90
C THR A 462 23.08 13.78 -3.36
N ASN A 463 23.39 14.92 -3.97
CA ASN A 463 22.46 15.97 -4.38
C ASN A 463 21.40 16.27 -3.30
N THR A 464 21.82 16.31 -2.03
CA THR A 464 20.93 16.55 -0.89
C THR A 464 21.06 18.00 -0.42
N ARG A 465 20.00 18.55 0.17
CA ARG A 465 20.00 19.88 0.79
C ARG A 465 19.19 19.91 2.08
N GLY A 466 19.40 20.93 2.91
CA GLY A 466 18.73 21.10 4.20
C GLY A 466 17.61 22.14 4.21
N GLN A 467 17.07 22.40 5.41
CA GLN A 467 16.03 23.40 5.67
C GLN A 467 16.56 24.80 5.35
N GLY A 468 15.81 25.53 4.52
CA GLY A 468 16.01 26.96 4.29
C GLY A 468 17.43 27.25 3.84
N ASP A 469 17.81 26.75 2.66
CA ASP A 469 19.18 26.81 2.16
C ASP A 469 19.47 28.04 1.26
N PRO A 470 19.86 29.21 1.82
CA PRO A 470 20.60 30.25 1.10
C PRO A 470 22.09 30.30 1.50
N SER A 471 22.54 29.46 2.44
CA SER A 471 23.93 29.37 2.90
C SER A 471 24.64 28.26 2.13
N ARG A 472 25.74 28.52 1.43
CA ARG A 472 26.44 27.54 0.57
C ARG A 472 27.05 26.38 1.37
N LYS A 473 26.19 25.51 1.90
CA LYS A 473 26.50 24.37 2.73
C LYS A 473 26.42 23.13 1.87
N SER A 474 27.57 22.50 1.64
CA SER A 474 27.57 21.23 0.95
C SER A 474 27.04 20.13 1.88
N TRP A 475 26.13 19.32 1.38
CA TRP A 475 25.71 18.06 1.99
C TRP A 475 26.39 16.85 1.34
N GLU A 476 27.17 17.04 0.28
CA GLU A 476 27.87 15.95 -0.41
C GLU A 476 28.96 15.36 0.48
N CYS A 477 28.71 14.17 1.03
CA CYS A 477 29.65 13.42 1.86
C CYS A 477 29.29 11.93 1.99
N ASP A 478 30.25 11.19 2.55
CA ASP A 478 30.14 9.81 3.00
C ASP A 478 30.14 9.82 4.55
N TYR A 479 29.08 10.36 5.13
CA TYR A 479 28.98 10.64 6.56
C TYR A 479 29.20 9.38 7.43
N GLY A 480 30.08 9.50 8.43
CA GLY A 480 30.40 8.40 9.35
C GLY A 480 31.64 7.57 8.96
N PHE A 481 32.24 7.80 7.79
CA PHE A 481 33.42 7.07 7.31
C PHE A 481 34.59 7.03 8.30
N GLN A 482 34.78 8.09 9.09
CA GLN A 482 35.87 8.23 10.06
C GLN A 482 35.73 7.32 11.27
N LYS A 483 34.52 6.79 11.53
CA LYS A 483 34.23 5.85 12.62
C LYS A 483 34.07 4.42 12.12
N SER A 484 33.61 4.24 10.90
CA SER A 484 33.37 2.92 10.31
C SER A 484 34.65 2.09 10.24
N SER A 485 34.56 0.78 10.49
CA SER A 485 35.67 -0.16 10.28
C SER A 485 36.07 -0.26 8.80
N PHE A 486 35.13 -0.01 7.89
CA PHE A 486 35.34 0.03 6.45
C PHE A 486 34.38 1.04 5.81
N GLY A 487 34.82 2.29 5.70
CA GLY A 487 34.06 3.36 5.03
C GLY A 487 34.56 3.60 3.60
N ILE A 488 33.70 3.40 2.61
CA ILE A 488 33.97 3.82 1.24
C ILE A 488 33.78 5.33 1.16
N THR A 489 34.77 6.03 0.62
CA THR A 489 34.72 7.49 0.46
C THR A 489 35.01 7.92 -0.98
N LYS A 490 34.51 9.09 -1.36
CA LYS A 490 34.76 9.74 -2.65
C LYS A 490 35.34 11.13 -2.45
N ARG A 491 36.17 11.55 -3.41
CA ARG A 491 36.59 12.95 -3.51
C ARG A 491 35.44 13.76 -4.11
N THR A 492 35.09 14.85 -3.44
CA THR A 492 34.08 15.82 -3.85
C THR A 492 34.76 17.17 -4.10
N ALA A 493 34.23 17.96 -5.04
CA ALA A 493 34.73 19.29 -5.34
C ALA A 493 33.61 20.32 -5.28
N ILE A 494 33.88 21.49 -4.70
CA ILE A 494 32.96 22.63 -4.70
C ILE A 494 33.62 23.83 -5.39
N SER A 495 32.86 24.54 -6.22
CA SER A 495 33.28 25.79 -6.84
C SER A 495 32.73 26.98 -6.05
N VAL A 496 33.60 27.94 -5.74
CA VAL A 496 33.27 29.08 -4.88
C VAL A 496 33.45 30.38 -5.65
N LYS A 497 32.34 31.10 -5.88
CA LYS A 497 32.28 32.45 -6.47
C LYS A 497 31.22 33.28 -5.78
N ARG A 498 31.24 34.61 -5.85
CA ARG A 498 30.18 35.48 -5.31
C ARG A 498 28.81 35.26 -5.99
N ALA A 499 27.77 35.89 -5.45
CA ALA A 499 26.42 35.84 -6.01
C ALA A 499 26.31 36.44 -7.43
N ASP A 500 27.23 37.32 -7.82
CA ASP A 500 27.34 37.89 -9.18
C ASP A 500 28.19 37.03 -10.13
N GLY A 501 28.58 35.82 -9.71
CA GLY A 501 29.37 34.89 -10.51
C GLY A 501 30.87 35.22 -10.60
N LYS A 502 31.37 36.15 -9.78
CA LYS A 502 32.75 36.66 -9.84
C LYS A 502 33.57 36.25 -8.61
N PHE A 503 34.89 36.30 -8.72
CA PHE A 503 35.76 36.25 -7.53
C PHE A 503 35.53 37.45 -6.60
N PRO A 504 35.84 37.33 -5.29
CA PRO A 504 35.81 38.48 -4.38
C PRO A 504 36.76 39.60 -4.83
N TYR A 505 36.41 40.84 -4.51
CA TYR A 505 37.19 42.05 -4.81
C TYR A 505 36.76 43.17 -3.84
N SER A 506 37.37 44.34 -3.93
CA SER A 506 37.16 45.47 -3.01
C SER A 506 35.69 45.82 -2.68
N ALA A 507 34.73 45.62 -3.59
CA ALA A 507 33.32 45.91 -3.32
C ALA A 507 32.59 44.82 -2.50
N SER A 508 33.11 43.59 -2.47
CA SER A 508 32.71 42.54 -1.53
C SER A 508 33.83 41.50 -1.49
N THR A 509 34.56 41.54 -0.38
CA THR A 509 35.89 40.96 -0.23
C THR A 509 35.86 39.49 0.16
N THR A 510 34.70 38.97 0.55
CA THR A 510 34.60 37.66 1.18
C THR A 510 33.45 36.86 0.62
N VAL A 511 33.70 35.56 0.47
CA VAL A 511 32.72 34.57 0.03
C VAL A 511 32.75 33.38 1.00
N GLY A 512 31.72 33.26 1.83
CA GLY A 512 31.59 32.14 2.78
C GLY A 512 31.00 30.88 2.14
N PHE A 513 31.45 29.71 2.59
CA PHE A 513 30.94 28.39 2.21
C PHE A 513 31.24 27.37 3.32
N TYR A 514 30.54 26.24 3.30
CA TYR A 514 30.70 25.20 4.32
C TYR A 514 30.89 23.83 3.69
N VAL A 515 31.80 23.07 4.28
CA VAL A 515 31.97 21.64 4.00
C VAL A 515 31.36 20.80 5.14
N PRO A 516 31.01 19.53 4.89
CA PRO A 516 30.47 18.65 5.92
C PRO A 516 31.40 18.47 7.12
N MET A 517 30.79 18.27 8.30
CA MET A 517 31.52 17.92 9.53
C MET A 517 32.34 16.65 9.33
N ASN A 518 33.62 16.70 9.72
CA ASN A 518 34.65 15.68 9.48
C ASN A 518 35.12 15.52 8.03
N ALA A 519 34.86 16.47 7.13
CA ALA A 519 35.53 16.48 5.83
C ALA A 519 37.06 16.60 5.97
N ARG A 520 37.79 16.12 4.96
CA ARG A 520 39.23 16.32 4.77
C ARG A 520 39.45 17.11 3.50
N ILE A 521 39.85 18.38 3.63
CA ILE A 521 40.24 19.18 2.47
C ILE A 521 41.61 18.69 2.01
N VAL A 522 41.69 18.29 0.75
CA VAL A 522 42.86 17.62 0.17
C VAL A 522 43.52 18.42 -0.94
N ASN A 523 42.77 19.31 -1.59
CA ASN A 523 43.31 20.20 -2.61
C ASN A 523 42.52 21.52 -2.67
N ILE A 524 43.22 22.62 -2.94
CA ILE A 524 42.62 23.89 -3.34
C ILE A 524 43.26 24.32 -4.66
N PHE A 525 42.41 24.57 -5.64
CA PHE A 525 42.78 25.04 -6.96
C PHE A 525 42.21 26.44 -7.19
N MET A 526 43.05 27.38 -7.62
CA MET A 526 42.61 28.70 -8.06
C MET A 526 43.19 29.02 -9.43
N GLN A 527 42.38 29.48 -10.37
CA GLN A 527 42.87 29.89 -11.69
C GLN A 527 42.14 31.11 -12.23
N SER A 528 42.84 31.88 -13.08
CA SER A 528 42.26 32.86 -13.98
C SER A 528 43.09 32.88 -15.27
N PRO A 529 42.47 32.92 -16.46
CA PRO A 529 43.21 33.10 -17.70
C PRO A 529 43.81 34.51 -17.79
N ALA A 530 44.87 34.65 -18.58
CA ALA A 530 45.43 35.95 -18.93
C ALA A 530 44.43 36.78 -19.74
N GLY A 531 44.39 38.09 -19.50
CA GLY A 531 43.45 39.01 -20.15
C GLY A 531 42.03 39.01 -19.60
N ALA A 532 41.71 38.18 -18.59
CA ALA A 532 40.40 38.17 -17.92
C ALA A 532 40.05 39.50 -17.23
N VAL A 533 41.07 40.27 -16.86
CA VAL A 533 40.96 41.60 -16.25
C VAL A 533 42.05 42.51 -16.83
N THR A 534 41.84 43.82 -16.69
CA THR A 534 42.76 44.86 -17.20
C THR A 534 43.69 45.41 -16.11
N SER A 535 43.40 45.13 -14.83
CA SER A 535 44.19 45.59 -13.70
C SER A 535 45.60 45.01 -13.74
N THR A 536 46.61 45.88 -13.75
CA THR A 536 48.02 45.46 -13.76
C THR A 536 48.62 45.36 -12.36
N GLY A 537 47.85 45.70 -11.32
CA GLY A 537 48.27 45.61 -9.93
C GLY A 537 48.33 44.18 -9.41
N ALA A 538 48.97 43.99 -8.26
CA ALA A 538 49.00 42.69 -7.58
C ALA A 538 47.60 42.32 -7.08
N ALA A 539 47.23 41.05 -7.15
CA ALA A 539 45.98 40.53 -6.63
C ALA A 539 46.24 39.33 -5.71
N THR A 540 45.75 39.41 -4.47
CA THR A 540 45.91 38.36 -3.47
C THR A 540 44.56 37.74 -3.11
N PHE A 541 44.50 36.42 -3.10
CA PHE A 541 43.33 35.64 -2.69
C PHE A 541 43.72 34.60 -1.66
N THR A 542 42.89 34.44 -0.63
CA THR A 542 43.16 33.52 0.49
C THR A 542 41.93 32.67 0.77
N VAL A 543 42.14 31.35 0.87
CA VAL A 543 41.15 30.43 1.45
C VAL A 543 41.55 30.15 2.88
N GLN A 544 40.64 30.39 3.82
CA GLN A 544 40.87 30.22 5.25
C GLN A 544 39.61 29.81 6.02
N THR A 545 39.76 29.30 7.24
CA THR A 545 38.64 29.06 8.15
C THR A 545 38.06 30.37 8.72
N THR A 546 36.93 30.29 9.42
CA THR A 546 36.30 31.44 10.10
C THR A 546 36.45 31.39 11.62
N GLU A 547 37.40 30.59 12.13
CA GLU A 547 37.76 30.59 13.55
C GLU A 547 38.27 31.97 14.00
N ALA A 548 38.24 32.25 15.30
CA ALA A 548 38.73 33.51 15.87
C ALA A 548 40.18 33.82 15.44
N THR A 549 40.99 32.77 15.29
CA THR A 549 42.28 32.80 14.59
C THR A 549 42.16 31.97 13.32
N PRO A 550 41.92 32.57 12.14
CA PRO A 550 41.74 31.84 10.90
C PRO A 550 42.95 30.96 10.56
N THR A 551 42.69 29.70 10.23
CA THR A 551 43.70 28.84 9.62
C THR A 551 43.72 29.10 8.13
N VAL A 552 44.83 29.62 7.62
CA VAL A 552 45.04 29.82 6.17
C VAL A 552 45.33 28.48 5.51
N LEU A 553 44.50 28.10 4.54
CA LEU A 553 44.63 26.85 3.81
C LEU A 553 45.36 27.02 2.47
N ALA A 554 45.17 28.17 1.84
CA ALA A 554 45.84 28.52 0.58
C ALA A 554 45.90 30.04 0.44
N THR A 555 47.04 30.54 -0.06
CA THR A 555 47.19 31.95 -0.46
C THR A 555 47.78 32.00 -1.86
N LEU A 556 47.09 32.69 -2.76
CA LEU A 556 47.57 33.03 -4.09
C LEU A 556 47.90 34.51 -4.11
N THR A 557 49.09 34.88 -4.61
CA THR A 557 49.42 36.27 -4.95
C THR A 557 49.88 36.33 -6.40
N ALA A 558 49.06 36.95 -7.27
CA ALA A 558 49.42 37.27 -8.64
C ALA A 558 50.10 38.65 -8.65
N PRO A 559 51.37 38.78 -9.10
CA PRO A 559 52.06 40.08 -9.14
C PRO A 559 51.38 41.09 -10.08
N ASN A 560 50.72 40.59 -11.14
CA ASN A 560 49.96 41.37 -12.09
C ASN A 560 48.66 40.62 -12.41
N HIS A 561 47.52 41.18 -12.00
CA HIS A 561 46.21 40.53 -12.12
C HIS A 561 45.81 40.23 -13.57
N SER A 562 46.17 41.11 -14.52
CA SER A 562 45.86 40.96 -15.95
C SER A 562 46.60 39.81 -16.64
N GLN A 563 47.69 39.31 -16.06
CA GLN A 563 48.42 38.16 -16.60
C GLN A 563 47.79 36.81 -16.23
N GLY A 564 46.68 36.82 -15.46
CA GLY A 564 46.07 35.60 -14.95
C GLY A 564 46.86 34.98 -13.80
N PHE A 565 46.43 33.82 -13.35
CA PHE A 565 47.09 33.08 -12.27
C PHE A 565 46.69 31.61 -12.25
N LEU A 566 47.52 30.81 -11.58
CA LEU A 566 47.28 29.41 -11.31
C LEU A 566 47.86 29.04 -9.94
N LEU A 567 47.05 28.47 -9.07
CA LEU A 567 47.45 27.83 -7.83
C LEU A 567 46.91 26.40 -7.81
N LYS A 568 47.78 25.47 -7.46
CA LYS A 568 47.44 24.12 -7.02
C LYS A 568 48.06 23.92 -5.65
N GLN A 569 47.25 23.88 -4.61
CA GLN A 569 47.69 23.68 -3.24
C GLN A 569 47.21 22.31 -2.77
N ASP A 570 48.14 21.36 -2.65
CA ASP A 570 47.88 20.11 -1.95
C ASP A 570 47.99 20.36 -0.44
N LEU A 571 47.06 19.78 0.31
CA LEU A 571 47.00 19.92 1.77
C LEU A 571 46.27 18.72 2.39
N TYR A 572 46.28 18.64 3.70
CA TYR A 572 45.39 17.74 4.43
C TYR A 572 44.86 18.49 5.65
N PHE A 573 43.67 19.08 5.51
CA PHE A 573 43.04 19.85 6.57
C PHE A 573 41.78 19.15 7.08
N ARG A 574 41.73 18.93 8.40
CA ARG A 574 40.63 18.24 9.07
C ARG A 574 39.59 19.24 9.58
N CYS A 575 38.36 19.10 9.11
CA CYS A 575 37.23 19.94 9.54
C CYS A 575 36.49 19.26 10.71
N ASP A 576 37.09 19.24 11.90
CA ASP A 576 36.57 18.52 13.09
C ASP A 576 35.74 19.38 14.06
N THR A 577 35.58 20.68 13.78
CA THR A 577 34.70 21.60 14.52
C THR A 577 33.81 22.38 13.55
N ALA A 578 32.73 22.98 14.05
CA ALA A 578 31.82 23.77 13.22
C ALA A 578 32.53 24.96 12.57
N GLU A 579 33.47 25.59 13.28
CA GLU A 579 34.25 26.74 12.82
C GLU A 579 35.26 26.35 11.74
N LYS A 580 35.83 25.13 11.81
CA LYS A 580 36.72 24.61 10.75
C LYS A 580 35.96 24.14 9.51
N CYS A 581 34.69 23.79 9.65
CA CYS A 581 33.80 23.50 8.53
C CYS A 581 33.34 24.77 7.79
N SER A 582 33.42 25.91 8.47
CA SER A 582 33.08 27.23 7.96
C SER A 582 34.31 27.87 7.32
N LEU A 583 34.27 28.03 6.00
CA LEU A 583 35.38 28.47 5.18
C LEU A 583 35.02 29.75 4.43
N GLN A 584 36.05 30.48 4.02
CA GLN A 584 35.89 31.69 3.24
C GLN A 584 36.99 31.85 2.21
N LEU A 585 36.60 32.28 1.01
CA LEU A 585 37.50 32.84 0.01
C LEU A 585 37.53 34.37 0.17
N VAL A 586 38.71 34.92 0.41
CA VAL A 586 38.93 36.33 0.74
C VAL A 586 39.83 36.98 -0.31
N ALA A 587 39.45 38.15 -0.78
CA ALA A 587 40.29 39.01 -1.60
C ALA A 587 41.05 40.01 -0.72
N GLY A 588 42.34 40.16 -0.99
CA GLY A 588 43.16 41.20 -0.39
C GLY A 588 42.70 42.60 -0.82
N SER A 589 43.10 43.61 -0.05
CA SER A 589 42.78 45.02 -0.36
C SER A 589 43.35 45.50 -1.71
N ASN A 590 44.31 44.76 -2.27
CA ASN A 590 44.91 44.98 -3.58
C ASN A 590 44.04 44.51 -4.76
N VAL A 591 42.99 43.73 -4.53
CA VAL A 591 42.09 43.24 -5.58
C VAL A 591 40.99 44.26 -5.86
N THR A 592 41.23 45.17 -6.81
CA THR A 592 40.32 46.29 -7.11
C THR A 592 39.32 46.02 -8.23
N GLN A 593 39.58 45.02 -9.09
CA GLN A 593 38.74 44.68 -10.23
C GLN A 593 38.08 43.32 -10.05
N ALA A 594 36.79 43.25 -10.38
CA ALA A 594 36.05 42.00 -10.38
C ALA A 594 36.51 41.08 -11.51
N ASN A 595 36.74 39.80 -11.22
CA ASN A 595 37.17 38.80 -12.20
C ASN A 595 36.08 37.72 -12.37
N PRO A 596 35.32 37.71 -13.50
CA PRO A 596 34.29 36.70 -13.76
C PRO A 596 34.86 35.34 -14.21
N GLU A 597 36.04 35.35 -14.85
CA GLU A 597 36.69 34.16 -15.42
C GLU A 597 37.50 33.36 -14.38
N ALA A 598 37.69 33.92 -13.17
CA ALA A 598 38.40 33.25 -12.10
C ALA A 598 37.58 32.12 -11.46
N GLU A 599 38.26 31.06 -11.04
CA GLU A 599 37.68 29.87 -10.41
C GLU A 599 38.45 29.46 -9.17
N CYS A 600 37.73 29.07 -8.11
CA CYS A 600 38.26 28.51 -6.87
C CYS A 600 37.55 27.18 -6.65
N ILE A 601 38.28 26.08 -6.79
CA ILE A 601 37.79 24.73 -6.56
C ILE A 601 38.41 24.22 -5.25
N VAL A 602 37.57 23.79 -4.32
CA VAL A 602 38.00 23.14 -3.07
C VAL A 602 37.61 21.68 -3.16
N GLU A 603 38.60 20.79 -3.11
CA GLU A 603 38.38 19.35 -3.11
C GLU A 603 38.50 18.79 -1.71
N TYR A 604 37.56 17.94 -1.33
CA TYR A 604 37.54 17.30 -0.03
C TYR A 604 37.05 15.85 -0.11
N ILE A 605 37.47 15.04 0.85
CA ILE A 605 36.87 13.73 1.15
C ILE A 605 35.88 13.98 2.28
N GLY A 606 34.60 13.77 1.99
CA GLY A 606 33.47 14.21 2.84
C GLY A 606 32.95 13.10 3.71
#